data_AF-A0A6I3H8E5-F1
#
_entry.id   AF-A0A6I3H8E5-F1
#
_cell.length_a   1.000
_cell.length_b   1.000
_cell.length_c   1.000
_cell.angle_alpha   90.00
_cell.angle_beta   90.00
_cell.angle_gamma   90.00
#
_symmetry.space_group_name_H-M   'P 1'
#
loop_
_entity.id
_entity.type
_entity.pdbx_description
1 polymer ?
#
loop_
_entity_poly.entity_id
_entity_poly.type
_entity_poly.pdbx_seq_one_letter_code
_entity_poly.pdbx_strand_id
1 'polypeptide(L)'
;RNGSEKAFVMPSKCPNCGSKLRAMSEGDVDIRCPNSQSCPAQVVERLFYIGSRSALDIDVLGYEAAAALLADKLVADEGDLFALTLKDLGKSDFFTKKDGSRSVIADRFIAGLEQAKTRPLWRILVALSIRHVGPTSAQALANKFGSIANIQKASAQELADIDGVGGVIADAIVEWFDVDWHKQIIKKWEKAGVALVDAPKAKIKQTLTGLTIVVTGSLNDFKRDEVTEAITSRGGKASASVSSKTDFVVAGEAAGSKLDKAQELGITILDEAGFKVLLEKGIN
;
A
#
# COMPACT_ATOMS: atom_id res chain seq x y z
N ARG A 1 -8.23 -1.03 -41.43
CA ARG A 1 -7.15 -2.02 -41.64
C ARG A 1 -6.73 -1.95 -43.10
N ASN A 2 -5.44 -1.76 -43.41
CA ASN A 2 -4.92 -1.49 -44.76
C ASN A 2 -4.06 -2.63 -45.33
N GLY A 3 -3.98 -3.77 -44.63
CA GLY A 3 -3.24 -4.95 -45.08
C GLY A 3 -1.75 -4.95 -44.74
N SER A 4 -1.23 -3.90 -44.09
CA SER A 4 0.16 -3.86 -43.60
C SER A 4 0.29 -4.20 -42.11
N GLU A 5 -0.79 -4.67 -41.48
CA GLU A 5 -0.77 -5.09 -40.09
C GLU A 5 0.17 -6.28 -39.88
N LYS A 6 0.98 -6.23 -38.82
CA LYS A 6 1.83 -7.34 -38.39
C LYS A 6 1.23 -8.00 -37.17
N ALA A 7 1.36 -9.33 -37.08
CA ALA A 7 1.02 -10.06 -35.88
C ALA A 7 1.88 -9.56 -34.70
N PHE A 8 1.22 -9.28 -33.58
CA PHE A 8 1.94 -8.98 -32.34
C PHE A 8 2.65 -10.23 -31.85
N VAL A 9 3.95 -10.10 -31.58
CA VAL A 9 4.77 -11.19 -31.01
C VAL A 9 5.20 -10.76 -29.62
N MET A 10 4.79 -11.54 -28.62
CA MET A 10 5.17 -11.31 -27.23
C MET A 10 6.70 -11.44 -27.10
N PRO A 11 7.40 -10.51 -26.44
CA PRO A 11 8.84 -10.61 -26.28
C PRO A 11 9.21 -11.84 -25.45
N SER A 12 10.28 -12.54 -25.82
CA SER A 12 10.81 -13.68 -25.03
C SER A 12 11.78 -13.24 -23.94
N LYS A 13 12.28 -12.01 -24.02
CA LYS A 13 13.20 -11.38 -23.07
C LYS A 13 12.62 -10.05 -22.60
N CYS A 14 12.88 -9.70 -21.34
CA CYS A 14 12.48 -8.41 -20.80
C CYS A 14 13.18 -7.28 -21.59
N PRO A 15 12.45 -6.30 -22.11
CA PRO A 15 13.04 -5.18 -22.83
C PRO A 15 13.89 -4.26 -21.94
N ASN A 16 13.74 -4.33 -20.62
CA ASN A 16 14.45 -3.48 -19.67
C ASN A 16 15.73 -4.11 -19.09
N CYS A 17 15.78 -5.43 -18.92
CA CYS A 17 16.93 -6.10 -18.29
C CYS A 17 17.41 -7.37 -19.03
N GLY A 18 16.78 -7.74 -20.15
CA GLY A 18 17.17 -8.88 -20.97
C GLY A 18 16.86 -10.27 -20.40
N SER A 19 16.37 -10.37 -19.16
CA SER A 19 16.01 -11.66 -18.54
C SER A 19 14.93 -12.39 -19.33
N LYS A 20 15.04 -13.73 -19.43
CA LYS A 20 14.02 -14.56 -20.09
C LYS A 20 12.69 -14.42 -19.35
N LEU A 21 11.64 -14.02 -20.08
CA LEU A 21 10.29 -13.92 -19.52
C LEU A 21 9.73 -15.33 -19.30
N ARG A 22 8.98 -15.51 -18.22
CA ARG A 22 8.34 -16.79 -17.87
C ARG A 22 7.06 -16.60 -17.07
N ALA A 23 6.20 -17.61 -17.09
CA ALA A 23 5.16 -17.78 -16.08
C ALA A 23 5.80 -17.84 -14.68
N MET A 24 5.20 -17.18 -13.70
CA MET A 24 5.73 -17.18 -12.33
C MET A 24 5.31 -18.44 -11.57
N SER A 25 4.11 -18.94 -11.87
CA SER A 25 3.52 -20.15 -11.30
C SER A 25 2.94 -21.05 -12.41
N GLU A 26 2.72 -22.33 -12.11
CA GLU A 26 2.06 -23.25 -13.04
C GLU A 26 0.63 -22.77 -13.35
N GLY A 27 0.28 -22.70 -14.63
CA GLY A 27 -1.02 -22.19 -15.10
C GLY A 27 -1.09 -20.67 -15.32
N ASP A 28 -0.07 -19.89 -14.97
CA ASP A 28 -0.01 -18.47 -15.33
C ASP A 28 0.04 -18.32 -16.86
N VAL A 29 -0.97 -17.66 -17.44
CA VAL A 29 -1.00 -17.31 -18.87
C VAL A 29 -0.05 -16.14 -19.17
N ASP A 30 0.07 -15.21 -18.22
CA ASP A 30 0.94 -14.05 -18.34
C ASP A 30 2.40 -14.43 -18.08
N ILE A 31 3.30 -13.91 -18.92
CA ILE A 31 4.74 -13.99 -18.68
C ILE A 31 5.22 -12.72 -17.97
N ARG A 32 6.11 -12.89 -16.98
CA ARG A 32 6.69 -11.80 -16.20
C ARG A 32 8.20 -11.88 -16.21
N CYS A 33 8.85 -10.78 -15.86
CA CYS A 33 10.29 -10.75 -15.68
C CYS A 33 10.63 -11.35 -14.31
N PRO A 34 11.41 -12.45 -14.23
CA PRO A 34 11.76 -13.07 -12.96
C PRO A 34 12.85 -12.31 -12.18
N ASN A 35 13.51 -11.32 -12.80
CA ASN A 35 14.50 -10.47 -12.13
C ASN A 35 13.80 -9.40 -11.29
N SER A 36 13.22 -9.80 -10.17
CA SER A 36 12.52 -8.90 -9.26
C SER A 36 13.47 -7.90 -8.59
N GLN A 37 14.69 -8.31 -8.25
CA GLN A 37 15.62 -7.46 -7.50
C GLN A 37 16.10 -6.25 -8.32
N SER A 38 16.63 -6.47 -9.52
CA SER A 38 17.42 -5.45 -10.24
C SER A 38 16.87 -5.03 -11.61
N CYS A 39 15.73 -5.58 -12.05
CA CYS A 39 15.11 -5.10 -13.29
C CYS A 39 14.71 -3.63 -13.13
N PRO A 40 15.23 -2.69 -13.96
CA PRO A 40 14.98 -1.27 -13.76
C PRO A 40 13.49 -0.91 -13.72
N ALA A 41 12.70 -1.52 -14.61
CA ALA A 41 11.25 -1.33 -14.61
C ALA A 41 10.59 -1.78 -13.31
N GLN A 42 11.02 -2.91 -12.72
CA GLN A 42 10.45 -3.38 -11.46
C GLN A 42 10.87 -2.51 -10.28
N VAL A 43 12.12 -2.01 -10.27
CA VAL A 43 12.59 -1.09 -9.23
C VAL A 43 11.81 0.22 -9.27
N VAL A 44 11.61 0.80 -10.46
CA VAL A 44 10.79 2.02 -10.64
C VAL A 44 9.35 1.80 -10.18
N GLU A 45 8.73 0.67 -10.54
CA GLU A 45 7.37 0.34 -10.10
C GLU A 45 7.25 0.22 -8.58
N ARG A 46 8.24 -0.42 -7.91
CA ARG A 46 8.24 -0.50 -6.43
C ARG A 46 8.41 0.89 -5.80
N LEU A 47 9.36 1.69 -6.28
CA LEU A 47 9.56 3.07 -5.80
C LEU A 47 8.29 3.92 -5.98
N PHE A 48 7.66 3.83 -7.15
CA PHE A 48 6.41 4.52 -7.45
C PHE A 48 5.28 4.07 -6.54
N TYR A 49 5.13 2.75 -6.34
CA TYR A 49 4.10 2.21 -5.46
C TYR A 49 4.26 2.65 -4.01
N ILE A 50 5.50 2.71 -3.49
CA ILE A 50 5.80 3.22 -2.14
C ILE A 50 5.28 4.65 -1.95
N GLY A 51 5.42 5.51 -2.97
CA GLY A 51 4.94 6.89 -2.95
C GLY A 51 3.43 7.05 -3.02
N SER A 52 2.69 6.01 -3.42
CA SER A 52 1.25 6.08 -3.61
C SER A 52 0.47 6.31 -2.31
N ARG A 53 -0.77 6.81 -2.46
CA ARG A 53 -1.69 7.04 -1.34
C ARG A 53 -2.05 5.79 -0.55
N SER A 54 -2.04 4.62 -1.21
CA SER A 54 -2.34 3.34 -0.58
C SER A 54 -1.17 2.79 0.24
N ALA A 55 0.06 3.27 -0.03
CA ALA A 55 1.26 2.97 0.73
C ALA A 55 1.62 4.14 1.67
N LEU A 56 2.70 4.87 1.41
CA LEU A 56 3.25 5.85 2.35
C LEU A 56 2.83 7.30 2.09
N ASP A 57 2.17 7.57 0.96
CA ASP A 57 1.71 8.90 0.55
C ASP A 57 2.86 9.93 0.63
N ILE A 58 3.92 9.67 -0.16
CA ILE A 58 5.11 10.52 -0.23
C ILE A 58 4.90 11.55 -1.33
N ASP A 59 4.81 12.82 -0.92
CA ASP A 59 4.72 13.93 -1.86
C ASP A 59 5.90 13.92 -2.85
N VAL A 60 5.65 14.32 -4.09
CA VAL A 60 6.60 14.33 -5.22
C VAL A 60 7.00 12.94 -5.74
N LEU A 61 6.81 11.84 -5.01
CA LEU A 61 7.19 10.49 -5.45
C LEU A 61 6.19 9.88 -6.46
N GLY A 62 6.08 10.51 -7.63
CA GLY A 62 5.41 9.96 -8.80
C GLY A 62 6.34 9.11 -9.67
N TYR A 63 5.81 8.58 -10.77
CA TYR A 63 6.56 7.70 -11.68
C TYR A 63 7.84 8.37 -12.23
N GLU A 64 7.77 9.64 -12.64
CA GLU A 64 8.93 10.39 -13.15
C GLU A 64 10.02 10.58 -12.08
N ALA A 65 9.63 10.86 -10.83
CA ALA A 65 10.57 10.96 -9.73
C ALA A 65 11.23 9.60 -9.44
N ALA A 66 10.45 8.52 -9.40
CA ALA A 66 10.97 7.16 -9.22
C ALA A 66 11.94 6.76 -10.34
N ALA A 67 11.62 7.10 -11.59
CA ALA A 67 12.49 6.86 -12.73
C ALA A 67 13.79 7.68 -12.63
N ALA A 68 13.72 8.97 -12.27
CA ALA A 68 14.89 9.82 -12.09
C ALA A 68 15.81 9.35 -10.96
N LEU A 69 15.25 8.98 -9.80
CA LEU A 69 16.02 8.44 -8.67
C LEU A 69 16.90 7.24 -9.08
N LEU A 70 16.35 6.34 -9.90
CA LEU A 70 17.08 5.17 -10.38
C LEU A 70 18.06 5.52 -11.51
N ALA A 71 17.61 6.29 -12.51
CA ALA A 71 18.42 6.66 -13.68
C ALA A 71 19.67 7.47 -13.28
N ASP A 72 19.51 8.38 -12.33
CA ASP A 72 20.59 9.23 -11.79
C ASP A 72 21.41 8.50 -10.71
N LYS A 73 21.12 7.22 -10.46
CA LYS A 73 21.81 6.35 -9.49
C LYS A 73 21.82 6.93 -8.07
N LEU A 74 20.76 7.64 -7.69
CA LEU A 74 20.57 8.13 -6.33
C LEU A 74 20.15 6.99 -5.40
N VAL A 75 19.45 6.00 -5.95
CA VAL A 75 19.08 4.75 -5.27
C VAL A 75 19.46 3.56 -6.13
N ALA A 76 19.84 2.44 -5.50
CA ALA A 76 19.95 1.15 -6.17
C ALA A 76 18.65 0.34 -6.06
N ASP A 77 17.98 0.47 -4.91
CA ASP A 77 16.71 -0.16 -4.59
C ASP A 77 15.87 0.74 -3.66
N GLU A 78 14.64 0.34 -3.38
CA GLU A 78 13.74 1.00 -2.44
C GLU A 78 14.27 1.11 -1.00
N GLY A 79 15.28 0.30 -0.64
CA GLY A 79 15.94 0.37 0.66
C GLY A 79 16.71 1.66 0.88
N ASP A 80 17.20 2.30 -0.19
CA ASP A 80 18.01 3.52 -0.10
C ASP A 80 17.16 4.80 0.08
N LEU A 81 15.86 4.71 -0.20
CA LEU A 81 14.95 5.85 -0.31
C LEU A 81 15.01 6.79 0.89
N PHE A 82 14.94 6.24 2.11
CA PHE A 82 14.88 7.02 3.35
C PHE A 82 16.22 7.57 3.85
N ALA A 83 17.32 7.22 3.18
CA ALA A 83 18.65 7.75 3.45
C ALA A 83 19.03 8.93 2.54
N LEU A 84 18.20 9.23 1.52
CA LEU A 84 18.46 10.34 0.60
C LEU A 84 18.51 11.68 1.34
N THR A 85 19.51 12.48 0.98
CA THR A 85 19.64 13.84 1.48
C THR A 85 19.41 14.86 0.37
N LEU A 86 19.17 16.12 0.75
CA LEU A 86 19.09 17.22 -0.22
C LEU A 86 20.35 17.35 -1.10
N LYS A 87 21.51 16.99 -0.55
CA LYS A 87 22.78 16.99 -1.29
C LYS A 87 22.76 15.93 -2.41
N ASP A 88 22.14 14.78 -2.16
CA ASP A 88 22.03 13.71 -3.16
C ASP A 88 21.07 14.10 -4.28
N LEU A 89 19.93 14.69 -3.93
CA LEU A 89 18.96 15.18 -4.92
C LEU A 89 19.54 16.25 -5.86
N GLY A 90 20.52 17.03 -5.40
CA GLY A 90 21.22 18.01 -6.23
C GLY A 90 22.02 17.41 -7.41
N LYS A 91 22.14 16.09 -7.51
CA LYS A 91 22.80 15.38 -8.62
C LYS A 91 21.83 15.01 -9.75
N SER A 92 20.53 15.31 -9.59
CA SER A 92 19.47 14.97 -10.53
C SER A 92 18.85 16.21 -11.14
N ASP A 93 18.69 16.21 -12.47
CA ASP A 93 18.01 17.29 -13.20
C ASP A 93 16.52 17.38 -12.83
N PHE A 94 15.92 16.31 -12.32
CA PHE A 94 14.52 16.33 -11.86
C PHE A 94 14.36 17.23 -10.62
N PHE A 95 15.30 17.17 -9.68
CA PHE A 95 15.22 17.85 -8.38
C PHE A 95 15.94 19.22 -8.36
N THR A 96 16.51 19.63 -9.49
CA THR A 96 17.18 20.93 -9.67
C THR A 96 16.43 21.76 -10.71
N LYS A 97 16.71 23.06 -10.72
CA LYS A 97 16.25 23.96 -11.78
C LYS A 97 17.25 23.90 -12.94
N LYS A 98 16.88 24.47 -14.08
CA LYS A 98 17.75 24.57 -15.28
C LYS A 98 19.09 25.27 -15.02
N ASP A 99 19.17 26.11 -14.00
CA ASP A 99 20.39 26.80 -13.58
C ASP A 99 21.24 25.99 -12.59
N GLY A 100 20.87 24.74 -12.29
CA GLY A 100 21.51 23.86 -11.32
C GLY A 100 21.20 24.19 -9.87
N SER A 101 20.41 25.24 -9.59
CA SER A 101 19.99 25.55 -8.23
C SER A 101 18.90 24.59 -7.74
N ARG A 102 18.81 24.45 -6.43
CA ARG A 102 17.83 23.58 -5.76
C ARG A 102 16.39 23.95 -6.13
N SER A 103 15.59 22.95 -6.46
CA SER A 103 14.14 23.11 -6.68
C SER A 103 13.35 22.94 -5.37
N VAL A 104 12.20 23.62 -5.28
CA VAL A 104 11.25 23.49 -4.14
C VAL A 104 10.72 22.05 -4.03
N ILE A 105 10.68 21.29 -5.13
CA ILE A 105 10.24 19.90 -5.08
C ILE A 105 11.20 19.01 -4.29
N ALA A 106 12.49 19.36 -4.22
CA ALA A 106 13.49 18.62 -3.44
C ALA A 106 13.20 18.76 -1.93
N ASP A 107 12.85 19.97 -1.47
CA ASP A 107 12.39 20.22 -0.09
C ASP A 107 11.15 19.41 0.25
N ARG A 108 10.13 19.46 -0.61
CA ARG A 108 8.87 18.73 -0.41
C ARG A 108 9.07 17.23 -0.39
N PHE A 109 9.92 16.70 -1.28
CA PHE A 109 10.22 15.28 -1.33
C PHE A 109 10.89 14.81 -0.02
N ILE A 110 11.92 15.51 0.46
CA ILE A 110 12.58 15.17 1.74
C ILE A 110 11.59 15.28 2.92
N ALA A 111 10.76 16.31 2.97
CA ALA A 111 9.73 16.43 3.99
C ALA A 111 8.73 15.25 3.92
N GLY A 112 8.35 14.83 2.71
CA GLY A 112 7.51 13.67 2.47
C GLY A 112 8.15 12.36 2.94
N LEU A 113 9.46 12.18 2.74
CA LEU A 113 10.20 11.03 3.25
C LEU A 113 10.22 10.99 4.77
N GLU A 114 10.45 12.13 5.43
CA GLU A 114 10.42 12.20 6.90
C GLU A 114 9.01 11.91 7.46
N GLN A 115 7.96 12.43 6.82
CA GLN A 115 6.59 12.11 7.20
C GLN A 115 6.29 10.61 7.01
N ALA A 116 6.75 10.02 5.90
CA ALA A 116 6.54 8.62 5.57
C ALA A 116 7.16 7.66 6.60
N LYS A 117 8.28 8.02 7.22
CA LYS A 117 8.89 7.24 8.33
C LYS A 117 7.95 7.05 9.52
N THR A 118 7.00 7.95 9.72
CA THR A 118 6.07 7.93 10.86
C THR A 118 4.75 7.23 10.58
N ARG A 119 4.55 6.72 9.36
CA ARG A 119 3.29 6.07 8.99
C ARG A 119 3.06 4.80 9.81
N PRO A 120 1.80 4.43 10.08
CA PRO A 120 1.47 3.19 10.79
C PRO A 120 2.12 1.96 10.16
N LEU A 121 2.42 0.94 10.97
CA LEU A 121 3.11 -0.27 10.53
C LEU A 121 2.43 -0.96 9.34
N TRP A 122 1.10 -0.93 9.28
CA TRP A 122 0.36 -1.53 8.18
C TRP A 122 0.67 -0.86 6.84
N ARG A 123 0.91 0.45 6.79
CA ARG A 123 1.32 1.15 5.56
C ARG A 123 2.75 0.80 5.18
N ILE A 124 3.63 0.63 6.17
CA ILE A 124 4.99 0.14 5.95
C ILE A 124 4.95 -1.26 5.33
N LEU A 125 4.12 -2.17 5.84
CA LEU A 125 3.92 -3.52 5.28
C LEU A 125 3.43 -3.49 3.83
N VAL A 126 2.46 -2.62 3.51
CA VAL A 126 2.01 -2.43 2.13
C VAL A 126 3.17 -1.93 1.24
N ALA A 127 3.96 -0.97 1.73
CA ALA A 127 5.08 -0.40 0.99
C ALA A 127 6.17 -1.43 0.63
N LEU A 128 6.33 -2.50 1.41
CA LEU A 128 7.25 -3.61 1.09
C LEU A 128 6.84 -4.42 -0.15
N SER A 129 5.64 -4.18 -0.69
CA SER A 129 5.15 -4.80 -1.93
C SER A 129 5.15 -6.34 -1.87
N ILE A 130 4.86 -6.90 -0.69
CA ILE A 130 4.73 -8.35 -0.50
C ILE A 130 3.52 -8.83 -1.30
N ARG A 131 3.69 -9.87 -2.12
CA ARG A 131 2.64 -10.37 -3.00
C ARG A 131 1.40 -10.74 -2.17
N HIS A 132 0.23 -10.33 -2.65
CA HIS A 132 -1.08 -10.52 -2.01
C HIS A 132 -1.32 -9.73 -0.72
N VAL A 133 -0.31 -9.06 -0.15
CA VAL A 133 -0.47 -8.27 1.07
C VAL A 133 -0.97 -6.86 0.71
N GLY A 134 -2.28 -6.68 0.78
CA GLY A 134 -2.94 -5.38 0.64
C GLY A 134 -3.21 -4.70 2.00
N PRO A 135 -3.85 -3.52 2.00
CA PRO A 135 -4.17 -2.77 3.22
C PRO A 135 -4.89 -3.60 4.28
N THR A 136 -5.87 -4.42 3.90
CA THR A 136 -6.65 -5.23 4.86
C THR A 136 -5.80 -6.27 5.59
N SER A 137 -5.05 -7.09 4.85
CA SER A 137 -4.15 -8.09 5.44
C SER A 137 -3.02 -7.44 6.23
N ALA A 138 -2.46 -6.33 5.73
CA ALA A 138 -1.42 -5.59 6.41
C ALA A 138 -1.89 -5.00 7.75
N GLN A 139 -3.12 -4.48 7.82
CA GLN A 139 -3.72 -4.01 9.06
C GLN A 139 -3.93 -5.15 10.05
N ALA A 140 -4.42 -6.31 9.59
CA ALA A 140 -4.61 -7.48 10.45
C ALA A 140 -3.28 -7.98 11.03
N LEU A 141 -2.23 -8.04 10.21
CA LEU A 141 -0.86 -8.39 10.63
C LEU A 141 -0.30 -7.39 11.65
N ALA A 142 -0.40 -6.09 11.35
CA ALA A 142 0.07 -5.04 12.26
C ALA A 142 -0.68 -5.09 13.60
N ASN A 143 -2.01 -5.28 13.58
CA ASN A 143 -2.83 -5.39 14.78
C ASN A 143 -2.45 -6.59 15.65
N LYS A 144 -2.15 -7.75 15.05
CA LYS A 144 -1.81 -8.97 15.79
C LYS A 144 -0.37 -8.94 16.33
N PHE A 145 0.59 -8.54 15.50
CA PHE A 145 2.01 -8.71 15.80
C PHE A 145 2.73 -7.44 16.26
N GLY A 146 2.24 -6.26 15.89
CA GLY A 146 2.77 -4.97 16.35
C GLY A 146 4.19 -4.60 15.91
N SER A 147 4.92 -5.47 15.19
CA SER A 147 6.21 -5.13 14.60
C SER A 147 6.56 -6.02 13.41
N ILE A 148 7.39 -5.52 12.49
CA ILE A 148 7.98 -6.33 11.40
C ILE A 148 8.72 -7.54 11.96
N ALA A 149 9.48 -7.36 13.04
CA ALA A 149 10.27 -8.43 13.65
C ALA A 149 9.39 -9.58 14.20
N ASN A 150 8.22 -9.26 14.74
CA ASN A 150 7.28 -10.30 15.22
C ASN A 150 6.60 -11.01 14.05
N ILE A 151 6.24 -10.28 12.98
CA ILE A 151 5.68 -10.88 11.75
C ILE A 151 6.69 -11.84 11.12
N GLN A 152 7.96 -11.43 11.03
CA GLN A 152 9.03 -12.24 10.47
C GLN A 152 9.26 -13.56 11.25
N LYS A 153 9.00 -13.58 12.57
CA LYS A 153 9.16 -14.77 13.41
C LYS A 153 7.93 -15.69 13.42
N ALA A 154 6.79 -15.21 12.95
CA ALA A 154 5.55 -15.97 12.94
C ALA A 154 5.65 -17.13 11.95
N SER A 155 5.11 -18.28 12.34
CA SER A 155 4.96 -19.42 11.43
C SER A 155 3.89 -19.16 10.37
N ALA A 156 3.96 -19.90 9.25
CA ALA A 156 2.93 -19.84 8.20
C ALA A 156 1.53 -20.12 8.77
N GLN A 157 1.39 -21.04 9.74
CA GLN A 157 0.11 -21.32 10.39
C GLN A 157 -0.40 -20.13 11.20
N GLU A 158 0.44 -19.51 12.04
CA GLU A 158 0.05 -18.35 12.84
C GLU A 158 -0.37 -17.15 11.99
N LEU A 159 0.26 -16.99 10.82
CA LEU A 159 -0.10 -16.00 9.81
C LEU A 159 -1.42 -16.35 9.14
N ALA A 160 -1.61 -17.60 8.73
CA ALA A 160 -2.81 -18.07 8.02
C ALA A 160 -4.08 -18.01 8.89
N ASP A 161 -3.95 -18.20 10.21
CA ASP A 161 -5.05 -18.14 11.17
C ASP A 161 -5.62 -16.71 11.38
N ILE A 162 -5.01 -15.71 10.75
CA ILE A 162 -5.49 -14.32 10.81
C ILE A 162 -6.59 -14.12 9.78
N ASP A 163 -7.74 -13.59 10.24
CA ASP A 163 -8.83 -13.23 9.35
C ASP A 163 -8.35 -12.28 8.25
N GLY A 164 -8.57 -12.67 6.98
CA GLY A 164 -8.13 -11.92 5.81
C GLY A 164 -6.70 -12.19 5.32
N VAL A 165 -5.94 -13.10 5.94
CA VAL A 165 -4.61 -13.54 5.43
C VAL A 165 -4.75 -14.89 4.71
N GLY A 166 -5.10 -15.96 5.42
CA GLY A 166 -5.18 -17.31 4.84
C GLY A 166 -3.82 -17.86 4.35
N GLY A 167 -3.81 -19.11 3.90
CA GLY A 167 -2.56 -19.84 3.58
C GLY A 167 -1.71 -19.21 2.48
N VAL A 168 -2.32 -18.81 1.37
CA VAL A 168 -1.58 -18.24 0.22
C VAL A 168 -0.82 -16.95 0.59
N ILE A 169 -1.43 -16.08 1.41
CA ILE A 169 -0.78 -14.84 1.84
C ILE A 169 0.29 -15.16 2.89
N ALA A 170 0.01 -16.11 3.79
CA ALA A 170 0.99 -16.55 4.79
C ALA A 170 2.28 -17.09 4.14
N ASP A 171 2.15 -17.96 3.14
CA ASP A 171 3.29 -18.51 2.40
C ASP A 171 4.07 -17.39 1.68
N ALA A 172 3.36 -16.46 1.02
CA ALA A 172 3.98 -15.32 0.36
C ALA A 172 4.76 -14.41 1.31
N ILE A 173 4.29 -14.23 2.56
CA ILE A 173 4.98 -13.47 3.60
C ILE A 173 6.25 -14.19 4.03
N VAL A 174 6.16 -15.49 4.33
CA VAL A 174 7.32 -16.30 4.76
C VAL A 174 8.39 -16.32 3.68
N GLU A 175 8.01 -16.61 2.43
CA GLU A 175 8.93 -16.59 1.28
C GLU A 175 9.59 -15.23 1.10
N TRP A 176 8.83 -14.13 1.25
CA TRP A 176 9.39 -12.79 1.11
C TRP A 176 10.46 -12.51 2.16
N PHE A 177 10.21 -12.85 3.43
CA PHE A 177 11.17 -12.64 4.51
C PHE A 177 12.38 -13.57 4.45
N ASP A 178 12.33 -14.69 3.72
CA ASP A 178 13.47 -15.60 3.56
C ASP A 178 14.52 -15.08 2.56
N VAL A 179 14.13 -14.16 1.66
CA VAL A 179 15.02 -13.60 0.64
C VAL A 179 15.96 -12.54 1.20
N ASP A 180 17.27 -12.71 1.00
CA ASP A 180 18.29 -11.89 1.67
C ASP A 180 18.26 -10.40 1.32
N TRP A 181 17.99 -10.04 0.07
CA TRP A 181 17.95 -8.62 -0.30
C TRP A 181 16.72 -7.90 0.27
N HIS A 182 15.60 -8.60 0.49
CA HIS A 182 14.45 -8.07 1.22
C HIS A 182 14.82 -7.76 2.69
N LYS A 183 15.58 -8.65 3.34
CA LYS A 183 16.09 -8.42 4.70
C LYS A 183 16.98 -7.16 4.77
N GLN A 184 17.72 -6.86 3.70
CA GLN A 184 18.53 -5.64 3.64
C GLN A 184 17.68 -4.38 3.54
N ILE A 185 16.54 -4.40 2.84
CA ILE A 185 15.60 -3.27 2.79
C ILE A 185 15.13 -2.94 4.20
N ILE A 186 14.69 -3.94 4.96
CA ILE A 186 14.24 -3.76 6.35
C ILE A 186 15.34 -3.13 7.21
N LYS A 187 16.58 -3.62 7.11
CA LYS A 187 17.72 -3.06 7.85
C LYS A 187 18.03 -1.60 7.47
N LYS A 188 17.98 -1.26 6.19
CA LYS A 188 18.20 0.12 5.72
C LYS A 188 17.09 1.05 6.24
N TRP A 189 15.84 0.62 6.17
CA TRP A 189 14.68 1.37 6.65
C TRP A 189 14.71 1.56 8.17
N GLU A 190 15.07 0.51 8.93
CA GLU A 190 15.29 0.59 10.37
C GLU A 190 16.37 1.62 10.71
N LYS A 191 17.53 1.54 10.04
CA LYS A 191 18.63 2.49 10.22
C LYS A 191 18.24 3.93 9.87
N ALA A 192 17.35 4.11 8.91
CA ALA A 192 16.83 5.42 8.49
C ALA A 192 15.72 5.96 9.42
N GLY A 193 15.28 5.19 10.42
CA GLY A 193 14.28 5.59 11.40
C GLY A 193 12.83 5.37 10.96
N VAL A 194 12.57 4.48 10.00
CA VAL A 194 11.20 4.07 9.63
C VAL A 194 10.55 3.33 10.81
N ALA A 195 9.30 3.63 11.12
CA ALA A 195 8.53 3.02 12.20
C ALA A 195 8.17 1.56 11.90
N LEU A 196 9.10 0.63 12.16
CA LEU A 196 8.90 -0.82 11.99
C LEU A 196 8.19 -1.49 13.17
N VAL A 197 7.85 -0.72 14.19
CA VAL A 197 7.10 -1.12 15.37
C VAL A 197 5.91 -0.17 15.48
N ASP A 198 4.71 -0.72 15.66
CA ASP A 198 3.52 0.08 15.90
C ASP A 198 3.74 0.91 17.18
N ALA A 199 3.37 2.19 17.12
CA ALA A 199 3.25 2.98 18.33
C ALA A 199 2.26 2.28 19.28
N PRO A 200 2.47 2.31 20.60
CA PRO A 200 1.51 1.79 21.55
C PRO A 200 0.14 2.39 21.26
N LYS A 201 -0.79 1.56 20.76
CA LYS A 201 -2.13 2.03 20.46
C LYS A 201 -2.73 2.51 21.78
N ALA A 202 -3.08 3.79 21.86
CA ALA A 202 -4.13 4.18 22.80
C ALA A 202 -5.28 3.21 22.57
N LYS A 203 -5.85 2.61 23.61
CA LYS A 203 -6.95 1.65 23.47
C LYS A 203 -8.17 2.40 22.91
N ILE A 204 -8.19 2.61 21.59
CA ILE A 204 -9.35 3.09 20.88
C ILE A 204 -10.43 2.06 21.18
N LYS A 205 -11.54 2.54 21.73
CA LYS A 205 -12.67 1.66 22.06
C LYS A 205 -13.07 0.93 20.78
N GLN A 206 -13.18 -0.39 20.86
CA GLN A 206 -13.53 -1.25 19.74
C GLN A 206 -15.05 -1.21 19.52
N THR A 207 -15.55 -0.02 19.17
CA THR A 207 -16.97 0.32 19.06
C THR A 207 -17.67 -0.38 17.91
N LEU A 208 -16.92 -0.92 16.95
CA LEU A 208 -17.45 -1.50 15.72
C LEU A 208 -17.22 -3.01 15.60
N THR A 209 -16.82 -3.68 16.68
CA THR A 209 -16.53 -5.11 16.68
C THR A 209 -17.71 -5.92 16.13
N GLY A 210 -17.46 -6.70 15.07
CA GLY A 210 -18.47 -7.55 14.44
C GLY A 210 -19.33 -6.86 13.38
N LEU A 211 -19.16 -5.55 13.15
CA LEU A 211 -19.96 -4.80 12.19
C LEU A 211 -19.31 -4.74 10.82
N THR A 212 -20.11 -4.91 9.78
CA THR A 212 -19.76 -4.69 8.38
C THR A 212 -20.39 -3.38 7.90
N ILE A 213 -19.54 -2.42 7.54
CA ILE A 213 -19.95 -1.07 7.14
C ILE A 213 -19.55 -0.84 5.67
N VAL A 214 -20.48 -0.34 4.87
CA VAL A 214 -20.21 0.08 3.49
C VAL A 214 -20.29 1.60 3.43
N VAL A 215 -19.29 2.25 2.83
CA VAL A 215 -19.33 3.69 2.59
C VAL A 215 -19.47 3.96 1.10
N THR A 216 -20.38 4.86 0.76
CA THR A 216 -20.70 5.24 -0.62
C THR A 216 -20.92 6.74 -0.73
N GLY A 217 -20.57 7.32 -1.88
CA GLY A 217 -20.53 8.77 -2.06
C GLY A 217 -19.27 9.42 -1.46
N SER A 218 -19.16 10.72 -1.65
CA SER A 218 -18.07 11.55 -1.10
C SER A 218 -18.45 12.08 0.29
N LEU A 219 -17.52 11.99 1.23
CA LEU A 219 -17.63 12.57 2.57
C LEU A 219 -16.78 13.85 2.64
N ASN A 220 -17.18 14.81 3.47
CA ASN A 220 -16.51 16.12 3.55
C ASN A 220 -15.21 16.04 4.36
N ASP A 221 -15.23 15.32 5.47
CA ASP A 221 -14.14 15.26 6.45
C ASP A 221 -13.31 13.98 6.35
N PHE A 222 -13.67 13.08 5.44
CA PHE A 222 -12.93 11.84 5.23
C PHE A 222 -12.59 11.62 3.76
N LYS A 223 -11.32 11.29 3.49
CA LYS A 223 -10.95 10.64 2.23
C LYS A 223 -11.34 9.17 2.26
N ARG A 224 -11.59 8.60 1.09
CA ARG A 224 -12.05 7.20 0.94
C ARG A 224 -11.18 6.16 1.66
N ASP A 225 -9.86 6.35 1.64
CA ASP A 225 -8.92 5.44 2.31
C ASP A 225 -8.92 5.65 3.84
N GLU A 226 -9.12 6.89 4.30
CA GLU A 226 -9.21 7.26 5.72
C GLU A 226 -10.47 6.67 6.38
N VAL A 227 -11.57 6.57 5.63
CA VAL A 227 -12.79 5.89 6.10
C VAL A 227 -12.53 4.42 6.43
N THR A 228 -11.83 3.71 5.54
CA THR A 228 -11.51 2.29 5.73
C THR A 228 -10.69 2.12 7.01
N GLU A 229 -9.69 2.98 7.21
CA GLU A 229 -8.86 3.01 8.42
C GLU A 229 -9.65 3.35 9.69
N ALA A 230 -10.60 4.29 9.62
CA ALA A 230 -11.45 4.66 10.74
C ALA A 230 -12.33 3.49 11.21
N ILE A 231 -12.86 2.69 10.27
CA ILE A 231 -13.68 1.51 10.54
C ILE A 231 -12.83 0.38 11.14
N THR A 232 -11.72 0.03 10.48
CA THR A 232 -10.91 -1.14 10.88
C THR A 232 -10.17 -0.92 12.19
N SER A 233 -9.74 0.31 12.50
CA SER A 233 -9.10 0.64 13.78
C SER A 233 -10.01 0.46 15.01
N ARG A 234 -11.33 0.36 14.82
CA ARG A 234 -12.34 0.16 15.86
C ARG A 234 -12.98 -1.24 15.84
N GLY A 235 -12.39 -2.18 15.09
CA GLY A 235 -12.82 -3.58 15.03
C GLY A 235 -13.91 -3.87 14.00
N GLY A 236 -14.27 -2.89 13.17
CA GLY A 236 -15.26 -3.07 12.11
C GLY A 236 -14.66 -3.54 10.79
N LYS A 237 -15.51 -4.02 9.89
CA LYS A 237 -15.16 -4.47 8.54
C LYS A 237 -15.70 -3.47 7.50
N ALA A 238 -14.80 -2.78 6.80
CA ALA A 238 -15.17 -1.97 5.65
C ALA A 238 -15.41 -2.87 4.42
N SER A 239 -16.59 -2.80 3.83
CA SER A 239 -16.96 -3.58 2.64
C SER A 239 -17.17 -2.68 1.42
N ALA A 240 -16.78 -3.18 0.24
CA ALA A 240 -16.99 -2.50 -1.03
C ALA A 240 -18.41 -2.70 -1.59
N SER A 241 -19.17 -3.68 -1.09
CA SER A 241 -20.49 -4.06 -1.60
C SER A 241 -21.53 -4.16 -0.49
N VAL A 242 -22.74 -3.69 -0.80
CA VAL A 242 -23.93 -3.86 0.06
C VAL A 242 -24.49 -5.28 -0.11
N SER A 243 -24.71 -5.96 1.00
CA SER A 243 -25.25 -7.32 1.08
C SER A 243 -26.14 -7.48 2.30
N SER A 244 -26.82 -8.62 2.45
CA SER A 244 -27.58 -8.94 3.67
C SER A 244 -26.74 -9.05 4.94
N LYS A 245 -25.40 -9.10 4.83
CA LYS A 245 -24.46 -9.07 5.96
C LYS A 245 -23.97 -7.67 6.31
N THR A 246 -24.45 -6.63 5.61
CA THR A 246 -24.06 -5.25 5.86
C THR A 246 -24.92 -4.68 6.98
N ASP A 247 -24.29 -4.24 8.07
CA ASP A 247 -24.98 -3.66 9.22
C ASP A 247 -25.33 -2.19 8.98
N PHE A 248 -24.40 -1.42 8.40
CA PHE A 248 -24.60 0.00 8.13
C PHE A 248 -24.10 0.40 6.74
N VAL A 249 -24.82 1.35 6.13
CA VAL A 249 -24.37 2.06 4.93
C VAL A 249 -24.19 3.54 5.25
N VAL A 250 -22.98 4.06 5.09
CA VAL A 250 -22.70 5.50 5.22
C VAL A 250 -22.82 6.13 3.84
N ALA A 251 -23.76 7.05 3.67
CA ALA A 251 -24.07 7.69 2.41
C ALA A 251 -23.66 9.17 2.44
N GLY A 252 -22.67 9.50 1.62
CA GLY A 252 -22.26 10.87 1.32
C GLY A 252 -22.90 11.42 0.04
N GLU A 253 -22.36 12.52 -0.46
CA GLU A 253 -22.81 13.09 -1.73
C GLU A 253 -22.62 12.10 -2.89
N ALA A 254 -23.60 12.01 -3.79
CA ALA A 254 -23.60 11.10 -4.93
C ALA A 254 -23.45 9.60 -4.56
N ALA A 255 -24.10 9.16 -3.47
CA ALA A 255 -24.08 7.78 -2.97
C ALA A 255 -24.52 6.69 -3.98
N GLY A 256 -25.32 7.04 -5.00
CA GLY A 256 -25.62 6.19 -6.16
C GLY A 256 -26.25 4.83 -5.85
N SER A 257 -26.00 3.83 -6.71
CA SER A 257 -26.67 2.51 -6.70
C SER A 257 -26.50 1.67 -5.42
N LYS A 258 -25.52 1.99 -4.58
CA LYS A 258 -25.35 1.33 -3.27
C LYS A 258 -26.35 1.83 -2.24
N LEU A 259 -26.76 3.10 -2.32
CA LEU A 259 -27.81 3.66 -1.47
C LEU A 259 -29.13 2.96 -1.77
N ASP A 260 -29.49 2.86 -3.06
CA ASP A 260 -30.72 2.22 -3.51
C ASP A 260 -30.79 0.78 -3.01
N LYS A 261 -29.69 0.01 -3.20
CA LYS A 261 -29.60 -1.37 -2.72
C LYS A 261 -29.70 -1.48 -1.18
N ALA A 262 -29.19 -0.50 -0.44
CA ALA A 262 -29.31 -0.49 1.02
C ALA A 262 -30.76 -0.30 1.47
N GLN A 263 -31.50 0.59 0.78
CA GLN A 263 -32.92 0.83 1.02
C GLN A 263 -33.76 -0.42 0.72
N GLU A 264 -33.50 -1.08 -0.41
CA GLU A 264 -34.18 -2.33 -0.80
C GLU A 264 -34.02 -3.45 0.25
N LEU A 265 -32.82 -3.55 0.82
CA LEU A 265 -32.49 -4.57 1.83
C LEU A 265 -32.86 -4.15 3.25
N GLY A 266 -33.40 -2.94 3.45
CA GLY A 266 -33.77 -2.42 4.78
C GLY A 266 -32.57 -2.20 5.71
N ILE A 267 -31.38 -1.97 5.16
CA ILE A 267 -30.15 -1.74 5.93
C ILE A 267 -30.17 -0.31 6.48
N THR A 268 -29.65 -0.11 7.69
CA THR A 268 -29.57 1.23 8.31
C THR A 268 -28.61 2.13 7.54
N ILE A 269 -29.09 3.32 7.15
CA ILE A 269 -28.33 4.31 6.39
C ILE A 269 -27.97 5.47 7.31
N LEU A 270 -26.68 5.83 7.33
CA LEU A 270 -26.13 6.94 8.11
C LEU A 270 -25.59 8.02 7.17
N ASP A 271 -25.71 9.27 7.59
CA ASP A 271 -24.92 10.37 7.01
C ASP A 271 -23.53 10.45 7.67
N GLU A 272 -22.72 11.41 7.24
CA GLU A 272 -21.37 11.60 7.78
C GLU A 272 -21.36 11.89 9.29
N ALA A 273 -22.35 12.65 9.78
CA ALA A 273 -22.49 12.97 11.19
C ALA A 273 -22.82 11.70 12.01
N GLY A 274 -23.76 10.89 11.54
CA GLY A 274 -24.12 9.60 12.11
C GLY A 274 -22.94 8.61 12.10
N PHE A 275 -22.13 8.63 11.05
CA PHE A 275 -20.92 7.82 10.98
C PHE A 275 -19.90 8.21 12.06
N LYS A 276 -19.66 9.51 12.29
CA LYS A 276 -18.78 9.96 13.39
C LYS A 276 -19.29 9.51 14.76
N VAL A 277 -20.60 9.60 14.99
CA VAL A 277 -21.22 9.11 16.25
C VAL A 277 -21.03 7.60 16.40
N LEU A 278 -21.26 6.82 15.33
CA LEU A 278 -21.06 5.37 15.33
C LEU A 278 -19.59 5.03 15.65
N LEU A 279 -18.64 5.75 15.07
CA LEU A 279 -17.20 5.57 15.36
C LEU A 279 -16.88 5.85 16.84
N GLU A 280 -17.48 6.86 17.45
CA GLU A 280 -17.19 7.25 18.84
C GLU A 280 -17.90 6.39 19.88
N LYS A 281 -19.16 6.01 19.64
CA LYS A 281 -20.04 5.40 20.64
C LYS A 281 -20.37 3.94 20.39
N GLY A 282 -20.26 3.46 19.15
CA GLY A 282 -20.76 2.15 18.75
C GLY A 282 -22.28 2.13 18.62
N ILE A 283 -22.90 0.96 18.73
CA ILE A 283 -24.36 0.78 18.60
C ILE A 283 -25.11 1.10 19.91
N ASN A 284 -24.39 1.47 20.98
CA ASN A 284 -24.97 1.75 22.29
C ASN A 284 -25.35 3.22 22.47
#